data_AF-A0A5J4FCE9-F1
#
_entry.id   AF-A0A5J4FCE9-F1
#
_cell.length_a   1.000
_cell.length_b   1.000
_cell.length_c   1.000
_cell.angle_alpha   90.00
_cell.angle_beta   90.00
_cell.angle_gamma   90.00
#
_symmetry.space_group_name_H-M   'P 1'
#
loop_
_entity.id
_entity.type
_entity.pdbx_description
1 polymer ?
#
loop_
_entity_poly.entity_id
_entity_poly.type
_entity_poly.pdbx_seq_one_letter_code
_entity_poly.pdbx_strand_id
1 'polypeptide(L)'
;MVSAALNGDLEEVFFHPHPIFQVLVPEIVPAVAQKILDPPQAWQDGESYNLQAQELAHRFVENFLQFTTASQEIMAAGLIWE
;
A
#
# COMPACT_ATOMS: atom_id res chain seq x y z
N MET A 1 5.26 14.86 2.28
CA MET A 1 5.44 13.41 2.57
C MET A 1 6.85 13.11 3.06
N VAL A 2 7.91 13.29 2.26
CA VAL A 2 9.30 13.02 2.73
C VAL A 2 9.65 13.85 3.97
N SER A 3 9.42 15.16 3.96
CA SER A 3 9.69 16.00 5.12
C SER A 3 8.93 15.55 6.37
N ALA A 4 7.66 15.13 6.22
CA ALA A 4 6.85 14.63 7.34
C ALA A 4 7.44 13.33 7.93
N ALA A 5 7.92 12.42 7.07
CA ALA A 5 8.62 11.22 7.53
C ALA A 5 9.94 11.54 8.25
N LEU A 6 10.70 12.53 7.76
CA LEU A 6 11.98 12.93 8.36
C LEU A 6 11.83 13.70 9.67
N ASN A 7 10.73 14.44 9.83
CA ASN A 7 10.47 15.25 11.01
C ASN A 7 9.82 14.45 12.16
N GLY A 8 9.45 13.20 11.93
CA GLY A 8 8.69 12.39 12.90
C GLY A 8 7.18 12.68 12.90
N ASP A 9 6.68 13.51 11.98
CA ASP A 9 5.26 13.89 11.90
C ASP A 9 4.32 12.70 11.65
N LEU A 10 4.86 11.56 11.21
CA LEU A 10 4.12 10.32 10.97
C LEU A 10 4.09 9.37 12.18
N GLU A 11 4.79 9.68 13.28
CA GLU A 11 4.84 8.80 14.46
C GLU A 11 3.57 8.86 15.30
N GLU A 12 2.84 9.98 15.23
CA GLU A 12 1.64 10.25 16.04
C GLU A 12 0.32 10.16 15.27
N VAL A 13 0.34 9.69 14.02
CA VAL A 13 -0.87 9.59 13.19
C VAL A 13 -1.44 8.18 13.17
N PHE A 14 -2.74 8.07 12.92
CA PHE A 14 -3.38 6.79 12.67
C PHE A 14 -3.04 6.29 11.27
N PHE A 15 -2.94 4.96 11.18
CA PHE A 15 -2.71 4.25 9.93
C PHE A 15 -3.79 3.20 9.74
N HIS A 16 -4.11 2.95 8.48
CA HIS A 16 -4.90 1.78 8.09
C HIS A 16 -4.10 0.94 7.10
N PRO A 17 -4.25 -0.39 7.12
CA PRO A 17 -3.65 -1.24 6.11
C PRO A 17 -4.33 -1.02 4.77
N HIS A 18 -3.55 -0.94 3.70
CA HIS A 18 -4.09 -1.02 2.35
C HIS A 18 -4.72 -2.41 2.13
N PRO A 19 -5.95 -2.53 1.59
CA PRO A 19 -6.69 -3.80 1.54
C PRO A 19 -5.99 -4.95 0.79
N ILE A 20 -5.23 -4.64 -0.27
CA ILE A 20 -4.47 -5.64 -1.05
C ILE A 20 -3.02 -5.76 -0.57
N PHE A 21 -2.29 -4.63 -0.53
CA PHE A 21 -0.86 -4.60 -0.25
C PHE A 21 -0.48 -4.67 1.23
N GLN A 22 -1.42 -4.50 2.16
CA GLN A 22 -1.23 -4.54 3.61
C GLN A 22 -0.20 -3.55 4.18
N VAL A 23 0.36 -2.68 3.35
CA VAL A 23 1.19 -1.55 3.79
C VAL A 23 0.35 -0.56 4.59
N LEU A 24 0.93 -0.01 5.65
CA LEU A 24 0.26 0.99 6.47
C LEU A 24 0.24 2.34 5.75
N VAL A 25 -0.96 2.84 5.53
CA VAL A 25 -1.21 4.14 4.89
C VAL A 25 -1.63 5.14 5.99
N PRO A 26 -0.94 6.28 6.14
CA PRO A 26 -1.31 7.29 7.13
C PRO A 26 -2.64 7.93 6.75
N GLU A 27 -3.52 8.13 7.72
CA GLU A 27 -4.81 8.80 7.49
C GLU A 27 -4.65 10.29 7.17
N ILE A 28 -3.57 10.90 7.67
CA ILE A 28 -3.24 12.30 7.46
C ILE A 28 -1.73 12.51 7.34
N VAL A 29 -1.34 13.43 6.46
CA VAL A 29 0.03 13.96 6.37
C VAL A 29 -0.08 15.48 6.27
N PRO A 30 0.59 16.26 7.14
CA PRO A 30 0.54 17.71 7.09
C PRO A 30 0.87 18.27 5.70
N ALA A 31 0.08 19.25 5.26
CA ALA A 31 0.20 19.90 3.95
C ALA A 31 0.05 18.96 2.73
N VAL A 32 -0.50 17.76 2.90
CA VAL A 32 -0.81 16.82 1.80
C VAL A 32 -2.33 16.61 1.73
N ALA A 33 -2.88 16.64 0.52
CA ALA A 33 -4.31 16.41 0.32
C ALA A 33 -4.67 14.95 0.62
N GLN A 34 -5.70 14.74 1.45
CA GLN A 34 -6.16 13.41 1.87
C GLN A 34 -6.52 12.50 0.69
N LYS A 35 -7.09 13.06 -0.38
CA LYS A 35 -7.42 12.34 -1.64
C LYS A 35 -6.22 11.60 -2.25
N ILE A 36 -5.00 12.09 -2.04
CA ILE A 36 -3.77 11.48 -2.58
C ILE A 36 -3.29 10.34 -1.69
N LEU A 37 -3.67 10.34 -0.41
CA LEU A 37 -3.30 9.29 0.55
C LEU A 37 -4.13 8.03 0.35
N ASP A 38 -5.37 8.15 -0.16
CA ASP A 38 -6.28 7.05 -0.48
C ASP A 38 -6.38 6.87 -2.02
N PRO A 39 -5.58 5.98 -2.64
CA PRO A 39 -5.48 5.88 -4.09
C PRO A 39 -6.82 5.66 -4.83
N PRO A 40 -7.77 4.84 -4.37
CA PRO A 40 -9.11 4.77 -4.96
C PRO A 40 -9.78 6.14 -5.14
N GLN A 41 -9.63 7.05 -4.16
CA GLN A 41 -10.21 8.39 -4.22
C GLN A 41 -9.50 9.26 -5.27
N ALA A 42 -8.22 9.03 -5.53
CA ALA A 42 -7.45 9.77 -6.52
C ALA A 42 -7.86 9.46 -7.98
N TRP A 43 -8.53 8.33 -8.21
CA TRP A 43 -8.95 7.89 -9.54
C TRP A 43 -10.33 8.45 -9.91
N GLN A 44 -10.58 8.60 -11.21
CA GLN A 44 -11.91 8.99 -11.69
C GLN A 44 -12.94 7.87 -11.55
N ASP A 45 -12.46 6.62 -11.63
CA ASP A 45 -13.25 5.40 -11.48
C ASP A 45 -12.56 4.45 -10.51
N GLY A 46 -13.23 4.14 -9.41
CA GLY A 46 -12.73 3.24 -8.36
C GLY A 46 -12.69 1.78 -8.81
N GLU A 47 -13.54 1.35 -9.74
CA GLU A 47 -13.47 -0.01 -10.29
C GLU A 47 -12.22 -0.20 -11.14
N SER A 48 -11.91 0.78 -12.00
CA SER A 48 -10.65 0.80 -12.77
C SER A 48 -9.41 0.75 -11.86
N TYR A 49 -9.44 1.45 -10.72
CA TYR A 49 -8.37 1.34 -9.73
C TYR A 49 -8.25 -0.09 -9.17
N ASN A 50 -9.37 -0.68 -8.74
CA ASN A 50 -9.36 -2.02 -8.16
C ASN A 50 -8.82 -3.07 -9.13
N LEU A 51 -9.23 -3.02 -10.41
CA LEU A 51 -8.71 -3.89 -11.46
C LEU A 51 -7.20 -3.73 -11.63
N GLN A 52 -6.72 -2.48 -11.68
CA GLN A 52 -5.29 -2.21 -11.84
C GLN A 52 -4.47 -2.63 -10.61
N ALA A 53 -5.03 -2.47 -9.41
CA ALA A 53 -4.39 -2.88 -8.16
C ALA A 53 -4.29 -4.42 -8.06
N GLN A 54 -5.33 -5.15 -8.47
CA GLN A 54 -5.31 -6.62 -8.56
C GLN A 54 -4.30 -7.12 -9.59
N GLU A 55 -4.25 -6.52 -10.77
CA GLU A 55 -3.27 -6.86 -11.81
C GLU A 55 -1.83 -6.62 -11.32
N LEU A 56 -1.58 -5.49 -10.65
CA LEU A 56 -0.28 -5.22 -10.05
C LEU A 56 0.07 -6.26 -8.98
N ALA A 57 -0.90 -6.60 -8.13
CA ALA A 57 -0.73 -7.60 -7.09
C ALA A 57 -0.34 -8.96 -7.68
N HIS A 58 -1.00 -9.38 -8.76
CA HIS A 58 -0.67 -10.61 -9.47
C HIS A 58 0.79 -10.62 -9.95
N ARG A 59 1.25 -9.53 -10.59
CA ARG A 59 2.64 -9.39 -11.05
C ARG A 59 3.66 -9.45 -9.92
N PHE A 60 3.33 -8.91 -8.75
CA PHE A 60 4.19 -9.02 -7.57
C PHE A 60 4.36 -10.48 -7.13
N VAL A 61 3.28 -11.25 -7.07
CA VAL A 61 3.34 -12.67 -6.70
C VAL A 61 4.06 -13.49 -7.75
N GLU A 62 3.77 -13.30 -9.04
CA GLU A 62 4.48 -14.00 -10.11
C GLU A 62 5.99 -13.74 -10.06
N ASN A 63 6.40 -12.48 -9.92
CA ASN A 63 7.81 -12.14 -9.77
C ASN A 63 8.40 -12.72 -8.47
N PHE A 64 7.61 -12.84 -7.40
CA PHE A 64 8.10 -13.37 -6.14
C PHE A 64 8.41 -14.88 -6.19
N LEU A 65 7.80 -15.64 -7.10
CA LEU A 65 8.02 -17.08 -7.26
C LEU A 65 9.50 -17.45 -7.52
N GLN A 66 10.31 -16.52 -8.04
CA GLN A 66 11.74 -16.77 -8.26
C GLN A 66 12.56 -16.77 -6.95
N PHE A 67 12.03 -16.25 -5.85
CA PHE A 67 12.71 -16.16 -4.56
C PHE A 67 12.40 -17.38 -3.69
N THR A 68 12.99 -18.52 -4.03
CA THR A 68 12.74 -19.82 -3.37
C THR A 68 13.33 -19.95 -1.97
N THR A 69 14.17 -19.01 -1.54
CA THR A 69 14.87 -19.01 -0.25
C THR A 69 14.35 -17.95 0.73
N ALA A 70 13.24 -17.29 0.40
CA ALA A 70 12.62 -16.32 1.30
C ALA A 70 12.20 -16.98 2.63
N SER A 71 12.34 -16.25 3.73
CA SER A 71 11.88 -16.72 5.03
C SER A 71 10.36 -16.81 5.07
N GLN A 72 9.83 -17.60 6.01
CA GLN A 72 8.39 -17.68 6.25
C GLN A 72 7.78 -16.32 6.60
N GLU A 73 8.52 -15.47 7.31
CA GLU A 73 8.10 -14.10 7.63
C GLU A 73 7.89 -13.27 6.35
N ILE A 74 8.82 -13.34 5.39
CA ILE A 74 8.69 -12.60 4.12
C ILE A 74 7.54 -13.16 3.29
N MET A 75 7.36 -14.48 3.25
CA MET A 75 6.23 -15.10 2.55
C MET A 75 4.88 -14.69 3.17
N ALA A 76 4.81 -14.59 4.49
CA ALA A 76 3.60 -14.18 5.22
C ALA A 76 3.28 -12.68 5.08
N ALA A 77 4.28 -11.85 4.78
CA ALA A 77 4.10 -10.42 4.48
C ALA A 77 3.60 -10.16 3.04
N GLY A 78 3.29 -11.23 2.29
CA GLY A 78 2.72 -11.16 0.94
C GLY A 78 1.33 -10.52 0.87
N LEU A 79 0.84 -10.38 -0.35
CA LEU A 79 -0.43 -9.73 -0.66
C LEU A 79 -1.61 -10.60 -0.24
N ILE A 80 -2.68 -9.98 0.25
CA ILE A 80 -3.93 -10.66 0.57
C ILE A 80 -4.94 -10.32 -0.52
N TRP A 81 -5.53 -11.34 -1.11
CA TRP A 81 -6.68 -11.23 -2.01
C TRP A 81 -7.62 -12.42 -1.75
N GLU A 82 -8.92 -12.18 -1.70
CA GLU A 82 -9.97 -13.23 -1.72
C GLU A 82 -10.48 -13.45 -3.15
#